data_AF-A0A9W6QG03-F1
#
_entry.id   AF-A0A9W6QG03-F1
#
_cell.length_a   1.000
_cell.length_b   1.000
_cell.length_c   1.000
_cell.angle_alpha   90.00
_cell.angle_beta   90.00
_cell.angle_gamma   90.00
#
_symmetry.space_group_name_H-M   'P 1'
#
loop_
_entity.id
_entity.type
_entity.pdbx_description
1 polymer ?
#
loop_
_entity_poly.entity_id
_entity_poly.type
_entity_poly.pdbx_seq_one_letter_code
_entity_poly.pdbx_strand_id
1 'polypeptide(L)'
;MAEDWAAVARVINERADALGLRQRELAERSQVSQAIVRELQLHIVERRRSARTLEALSVALGLHPQHLDAVLNGQTPPAPDPVVTRLDNLERRVTDIASVLDSIQNDLRTVLRNTGGQ
;
A
#
# COMPACT_ATOMS: atom_id res chain seq x y z
N MET A 1 -0.83 27.24 10.36
CA MET A 1 -0.08 26.00 10.57
C MET A 1 0.57 25.65 9.23
N ALA A 2 1.85 25.30 9.20
CA ALA A 2 2.56 25.01 7.96
C ALA A 2 2.12 23.63 7.45
N GLU A 3 1.87 23.53 6.14
CA GLU A 3 1.54 22.27 5.47
C GLU A 3 2.73 21.30 5.56
N ASP A 4 2.54 20.13 6.18
CA ASP A 4 3.61 19.15 6.38
C ASP A 4 3.69 18.17 5.20
N TRP A 5 4.19 18.68 4.08
CA TRP A 5 4.39 17.88 2.87
C TRP A 5 5.45 16.78 3.07
N ALA A 6 6.31 16.88 4.09
CA ALA A 6 7.32 15.87 4.38
C ALA A 6 6.66 14.64 5.04
N ALA A 7 5.71 14.87 5.95
CA ALA A 7 4.88 13.82 6.53
C ALA A 7 4.06 13.09 5.45
N VAL A 8 3.49 13.82 4.47
CA VAL A 8 2.78 13.20 3.34
C VAL A 8 3.70 12.30 2.51
N ALA A 9 4.89 12.78 2.15
CA ALA A 9 5.88 12.00 1.39
C ALA A 9 6.27 10.71 2.12
N ARG A 10 6.48 10.80 3.44
CA ARG A 10 6.80 9.66 4.29
C ARG A 10 5.70 8.60 4.28
N VAL A 11 4.44 9.00 4.49
CA VAL A 11 3.30 8.07 4.49
C VAL A 11 3.14 7.38 3.13
N ILE A 12 3.30 8.12 2.03
CA ILE A 12 3.25 7.55 0.67
C ILE A 12 4.35 6.51 0.49
N ASN A 13 5.59 6.80 0.88
CA ASN A 13 6.71 5.88 0.74
C ASN A 13 6.53 4.62 1.60
N GLU A 14 6.16 4.77 2.87
CA GLU A 14 5.94 3.64 3.80
C GLU A 14 4.83 2.71 3.30
N ARG A 15 3.70 3.27 2.82
CA ARG A 15 2.59 2.45 2.30
C ARG A 15 2.88 1.85 0.94
N ALA A 16 3.55 2.56 0.05
CA ALA A 16 3.95 2.00 -1.24
C ALA A 16 4.94 0.84 -1.07
N ASP A 17 5.90 0.96 -0.14
CA ASP A 17 6.84 -0.11 0.20
C ASP A 17 6.13 -1.33 0.80
N ALA A 18 5.24 -1.11 1.78
CA ALA A 18 4.46 -2.18 2.40
C ALA A 18 3.57 -2.96 1.40
N LEU A 19 3.09 -2.29 0.35
CA LEU A 19 2.28 -2.89 -0.72
C LEU A 19 3.13 -3.38 -1.91
N GLY A 20 4.46 -3.19 -1.90
CA GLY A 20 5.35 -3.53 -3.01
C GLY A 20 5.07 -2.73 -4.30
N LEU A 21 4.45 -1.55 -4.19
CA LEU A 21 4.03 -0.74 -5.33
C LEU A 21 5.18 0.12 -5.86
N ARG A 22 5.46 0.00 -7.16
CA ARG A 22 6.38 0.92 -7.87
C ARG A 22 5.65 2.22 -8.23
N GLN A 23 6.39 3.30 -8.48
CA GLN A 23 5.82 4.60 -8.88
C GLN A 23 4.87 4.52 -10.08
N ARG A 24 5.20 3.71 -11.09
CA ARG A 24 4.34 3.47 -12.27
C ARG A 24 3.00 2.84 -11.88
N GLU A 25 3.05 1.81 -11.03
CA GLU A 25 1.88 1.09 -10.55
C GLU A 25 0.99 2.00 -9.69
N LEU A 26 1.59 2.78 -8.79
CA LEU A 26 0.88 3.75 -7.96
C LEU A 26 0.22 4.84 -8.83
N ALA A 27 0.91 5.35 -9.85
CA ALA A 27 0.38 6.31 -10.81
C ALA A 27 -0.83 5.74 -11.57
N GLU A 28 -0.71 4.51 -12.08
CA GLU A 28 -1.80 3.82 -12.78
C GLU A 28 -3.02 3.59 -11.87
N ARG A 29 -2.81 3.12 -10.63
CA ARG A 29 -3.90 2.88 -9.68
C ARG A 29 -4.60 4.15 -9.21
N SER A 30 -3.84 5.23 -9.04
CA SER A 30 -4.37 6.52 -8.58
C SER A 30 -4.90 7.40 -9.72
N GLN A 31 -4.70 7.01 -10.99
CA GLN A 31 -5.01 7.83 -12.16
C GLN A 31 -4.31 9.19 -12.13
N VAL A 32 -3.13 9.25 -11.51
CA VAL A 32 -2.28 10.44 -11.40
C VAL A 32 -1.02 10.21 -12.23
N SER A 33 -0.40 11.27 -12.76
CA SER A 33 0.83 11.09 -13.54
C SER A 33 1.99 10.61 -12.67
N GLN A 34 2.87 9.78 -13.24
CA GLN A 34 4.07 9.30 -12.55
C GLN A 34 4.98 10.44 -12.10
N ALA A 35 5.01 11.56 -12.84
CA ALA A 35 5.73 12.77 -12.44
C ALA A 35 5.21 13.33 -11.10
N ILE A 36 3.88 13.39 -10.92
CA ILE A 36 3.27 13.87 -9.67
C ILE A 36 3.61 12.94 -8.51
N VAL A 37 3.55 11.61 -8.72
CA VAL A 37 3.95 10.64 -7.69
C VAL A 37 5.40 10.87 -7.26
N ARG A 38 6.31 11.02 -8.23
CA ARG A 38 7.73 11.27 -7.97
C ARG A 38 7.95 12.60 -7.24
N GLU A 39 7.28 13.67 -7.64
CA GLU A 39 7.37 14.97 -6.99
C GLU A 39 6.93 14.92 -5.53
N LEU A 40 5.84 14.21 -5.23
CA LEU A 40 5.31 14.04 -3.88
C LEU A 40 6.25 13.21 -3.01
N GLN A 41 6.78 12.09 -3.53
CA GLN A 41 7.72 11.24 -2.78
C GLN A 41 9.05 11.94 -2.47
N LEU A 42 9.50 12.81 -3.38
CA LEU A 42 10.75 13.56 -3.22
C LEU A 42 10.57 14.90 -2.50
N HIS A 43 9.33 15.27 -2.14
CA HIS A 43 9.03 16.53 -1.47
C HIS A 43 9.56 17.77 -2.22
N ILE A 44 9.48 17.77 -3.56
CA ILE A 44 10.09 18.84 -4.38
C ILE A 44 9.12 20.00 -4.64
N VAL A 45 7.81 19.78 -4.51
CA VAL A 45 6.79 20.78 -4.88
C VAL A 45 5.78 21.02 -3.77
N GLU A 46 5.87 22.21 -3.16
CA GLU A 46 4.94 22.73 -2.13
C GLU A 46 3.73 23.48 -2.74
N ARG A 47 3.53 23.44 -4.07
CA ARG A 47 2.36 24.07 -4.68
C ARG A 47 1.10 23.25 -4.39
N ARG A 48 0.23 23.80 -3.53
CA ARG A 48 -1.20 23.47 -3.30
C ARG A 48 -1.77 22.54 -4.38
N ARG A 49 -1.53 21.24 -4.25
CA ARG A 49 -2.05 20.23 -5.19
C ARG A 49 -3.52 20.00 -4.86
N SER A 50 -4.32 19.69 -5.87
CA SER A 50 -5.76 19.51 -5.71
C SER A 50 -6.04 18.43 -4.66
N ALA A 51 -6.92 18.70 -3.69
CA ALA A 51 -7.37 17.74 -2.69
C ALA A 51 -7.80 16.39 -3.33
N ARG A 52 -8.39 16.46 -4.54
CA ARG A 52 -8.72 15.30 -5.38
C ARG A 52 -7.54 14.38 -5.70
N THR A 53 -6.33 14.92 -5.88
CA THR A 53 -5.12 14.13 -6.16
C THR A 53 -4.64 13.40 -4.91
N LEU A 54 -4.66 14.08 -3.75
CA LEU A 54 -4.34 13.46 -2.47
C LEU A 54 -5.37 12.38 -2.10
N GLU A 55 -6.63 12.62 -2.43
CA GLU A 55 -7.71 11.64 -2.27
C GLU A 55 -7.45 10.38 -3.10
N ALA A 56 -7.20 10.54 -4.40
CA ALA A 56 -6.94 9.41 -5.30
C ALA A 56 -5.71 8.60 -4.90
N LEU A 57 -4.64 9.27 -4.44
CA LEU A 57 -3.45 8.61 -3.90
C LEU A 57 -3.75 7.89 -2.57
N SER A 58 -4.52 8.50 -1.67
CA SER A 58 -4.91 7.86 -0.41
C SER A 58 -5.64 6.55 -0.68
N VAL A 59 -6.64 6.57 -1.58
CA VAL A 59 -7.40 5.37 -1.96
C VAL A 59 -6.50 4.33 -2.63
N ALA A 60 -5.62 4.72 -3.53
CA ALA A 60 -4.69 3.79 -4.19
C ALA A 60 -3.69 3.13 -3.23
N LEU A 61 -3.38 3.79 -2.11
CA LEU A 61 -2.54 3.26 -1.02
C LEU A 61 -3.34 2.48 0.04
N GLY A 62 -4.64 2.25 -0.20
CA GLY A 62 -5.54 1.58 0.72
C GLY A 62 -5.78 2.37 2.03
N LEU A 63 -5.63 3.70 1.98
CA LEU A 63 -5.90 4.61 3.08
C LEU A 63 -7.28 5.24 2.90
N HIS A 64 -7.79 5.86 3.98
CA HIS A 64 -9.01 6.66 3.90
C HIS A 64 -8.81 7.84 2.92
N PRO A 65 -9.81 8.22 2.10
CA PRO A 65 -9.72 9.30 1.11
C PRO A 65 -9.14 10.63 1.65
N GLN A 66 -9.43 10.95 2.91
CA GLN A 66 -8.97 12.17 3.59
C GLN A 66 -7.66 12.00 4.37
N HIS A 67 -7.02 10.83 4.31
CA HIS A 67 -5.86 10.53 5.15
C HIS A 67 -4.67 11.44 4.83
N LEU A 68 -4.26 11.52 3.56
CA LEU A 68 -3.12 12.35 3.18
C LEU A 68 -3.40 13.85 3.36
N ASP A 69 -4.65 14.29 3.21
CA ASP A 69 -5.06 15.68 3.49
C ASP A 69 -5.00 15.99 5.00
N ALA A 70 -5.45 15.06 5.85
CA ALA A 70 -5.32 15.19 7.30
C ALA A 70 -3.84 15.26 7.73
N VAL A 71 -2.98 14.37 7.19
CA VAL A 71 -1.53 14.39 7.44
C VAL A 71 -0.91 15.72 7.02
N LEU A 72 -1.28 16.23 5.84
CA LEU A 72 -0.79 17.51 5.34
C LEU A 72 -1.11 18.68 6.29
N ASN A 73 -2.33 18.68 6.84
CA ASN A 73 -2.81 19.72 7.74
C ASN A 73 -2.44 19.47 9.22
N GLY A 74 -1.61 18.45 9.51
CA GLY A 74 -1.27 18.04 10.88
C GLY A 74 -2.46 17.59 11.72
N GLN A 75 -3.56 17.20 11.07
CA GLN A 75 -4.77 16.69 11.71
C GLN A 75 -4.64 15.19 11.95
N THR A 76 -5.38 14.66 12.92
CA THR A 76 -5.47 13.21 13.13
C THR A 76 -6.23 12.59 11.94
N PRO A 77 -5.62 11.65 11.19
CA PRO A 77 -6.30 11.04 10.06
C PRO A 77 -7.52 10.24 10.52
N PRO A 78 -8.63 10.27 9.76
CA PRO A 78 -9.76 9.40 10.02
C PRO A 78 -9.33 7.93 9.95
N ALA A 79 -9.97 7.09 10.78
CA ALA A 79 -9.72 5.66 10.79
C ALA A 79 -9.92 5.07 9.38
N PRO A 80 -9.07 4.12 8.95
CA PRO A 80 -9.23 3.46 7.66
C PRO A 80 -10.61 2.83 7.57
N ASP A 81 -11.21 2.87 6.37
CA ASP A 81 -12.52 2.30 6.14
C ASP A 81 -12.57 0.84 6.62
N PRO A 82 -13.58 0.46 7.43
CA PRO A 82 -13.66 -0.89 8.00
C PRO A 82 -13.78 -1.96 6.91
N VAL A 83 -14.32 -1.61 5.74
CA VAL A 83 -14.40 -2.48 4.56
C VAL A 83 -13.03 -2.74 3.96
N VAL A 84 -12.21 -1.69 3.79
CA VAL A 84 -10.84 -1.81 3.27
C VAL A 84 -9.98 -2.62 4.24
N THR A 85 -10.10 -2.34 5.54
CA THR A 85 -9.42 -3.10 6.60
C THR A 85 -9.80 -4.59 6.56
N ARG A 86 -11.08 -4.89 6.33
CA ARG A 86 -11.56 -6.28 6.21
C ARG A 86 -11.03 -6.97 4.96
N LEU A 87 -10.91 -6.24 3.85
CA LEU A 87 -10.37 -6.76 2.59
C LEU A 87 -8.87 -7.09 2.71
N ASP A 88 -8.08 -6.19 3.30
CA ASP A 88 -6.64 -6.41 3.55
C ASP A 88 -6.39 -7.64 4.43
N ASN A 89 -7.22 -7.81 5.47
CA ASN A 89 -7.16 -8.97 6.35
C ASN A 89 -7.56 -10.27 5.62
N LEU A 90 -8.53 -10.20 4.71
CA LEU A 90 -8.90 -11.34 3.87
C LEU A 90 -7.78 -11.71 2.89
N GLU A 91 -7.16 -10.72 2.26
CA GLU A 91 -6.02 -10.92 1.34
C GLU A 91 -4.85 -11.60 2.06
N ARG A 92 -4.49 -11.10 3.26
CA ARG A 92 -3.45 -11.72 4.10
C ARG A 92 -3.77 -13.18 4.41
N ARG A 93 -5.00 -13.48 4.82
CA ARG A 93 -5.44 -14.86 5.12
C ARG A 93 -5.35 -15.77 3.90
N VAL A 94 -5.64 -15.27 2.70
CA VAL A 94 -5.50 -16.05 1.45
C VAL A 94 -4.03 -16.33 1.17
N THR A 95 -3.14 -15.36 1.34
CA THR A 95 -1.69 -15.56 1.19
C THR A 95 -1.14 -16.56 2.20
N ASP A 96 -1.57 -16.50 3.46
CA ASP A 96 -1.17 -17.47 4.49
C ASP A 96 -1.62 -18.90 4.12
N ILE A 97 -2.87 -19.07 3.65
CA ILE A 97 -3.37 -20.37 3.20
C ILE A 97 -2.55 -20.89 2.01
N ALA A 98 -2.23 -20.03 1.05
CA ALA A 98 -1.41 -20.41 -0.10
C ALA A 98 -0.02 -20.89 0.34
N SER A 99 0.60 -20.23 1.32
CA SER A 99 1.90 -20.64 1.88
C SER A 99 1.82 -21.98 2.61
N VAL A 100 0.76 -22.24 3.36
CA VAL A 100 0.53 -23.53 4.03
C VAL A 100 0.37 -24.66 3.02
N LEU A 101 -0.38 -24.42 1.93
CA LEU A 101 -0.55 -25.42 0.86
C LEU A 101 0.78 -25.76 0.19
N ASP A 102 1.63 -24.76 -0.07
CA ASP A 102 2.97 -24.98 -0.65
C ASP A 102 3.87 -25.80 0.30
N SER A 103 3.83 -25.51 1.61
CA SER A 103 4.56 -26.29 2.61
C SER A 103 4.11 -27.75 2.61
N ILE A 104 2.79 -28.01 2.64
CA ILE A 104 2.24 -29.38 2.61
C ILE A 104 2.68 -30.11 1.34
N GLN A 105 2.65 -29.44 0.18
CA GLN A 105 3.10 -30.03 -1.07
C GLN A 105 4.59 -30.40 -1.03
N ASN A 106 5.44 -29.54 -0.45
CA ASN A 106 6.87 -29.81 -0.30
C ASN A 106 7.14 -30.98 0.66
N ASP A 107 6.42 -31.06 1.77
CA ASP A 107 6.54 -32.16 2.73
C ASP A 107 6.14 -33.50 2.11
N LEU A 108 5.00 -33.54 1.40
CA LEU A 108 4.54 -34.75 0.69
C LEU A 108 5.55 -35.22 -0.36
N ARG A 109 6.13 -34.29 -1.14
CA ARG A 109 7.19 -34.62 -2.10
C ARG A 109 8.42 -35.20 -1.41
N THR A 110 8.73 -34.73 -0.21
CA THR A 110 9.87 -35.24 0.58
C THR A 110 9.60 -36.65 1.10
N VAL A 111 8.40 -36.91 1.63
CA VAL A 111 8.01 -38.25 2.09
C VAL A 111 8.01 -39.27 0.95
N LEU A 112 7.43 -38.90 -0.21
CA LEU A 112 7.39 -39.79 -1.39
C LEU A 112 8.78 -40.17 -1.91
N ARG A 113 9.75 -39.25 -1.85
CA ARG A 113 11.15 -39.55 -2.22
C ARG A 113 11.81 -40.51 -1.23
N ASN A 114 11.47 -40.42 0.06
CA ASN A 114 12.03 -41.30 1.08
C ASN A 114 11.41 -42.71 1.05
N THR A 115 10.16 -42.86 0.60
CA THR A 115 9.48 -44.16 0.54
C THR A 115 9.68 -44.91 -0.78
N GLY A 116 9.99 -44.23 -1.89
CA GLY A 116 10.27 -44.86 -3.19
C GLY A 116 11.70 -45.43 -3.37
N GLY A 117 12.49 -45.49 -2.29
CA GLY A 117 13.89 -45.94 -2.30
C GLY A 117 14.17 -47.30 -1.63
N GLN A 118 13.15 -48.15 -1.45
CA GLN A 118 13.32 -49.55 -1.03
C GLN A 118 12.80 -50.53 -2.08
#